data_AF-A0A640T856-F1
#
_entry.id   AF-A0A640T856-F1
#
_cell.length_a   1.000
_cell.length_b   1.000
_cell.length_c   1.000
_cell.angle_alpha   90.00
_cell.angle_beta   90.00
_cell.angle_gamma   90.00
#
_symmetry.space_group_name_H-M   'P 1'
#
loop_
_entity.id
_entity.type
_entity.pdbx_description
1 polymer ?
#
loop_
_entity_poly.entity_id
_entity_poly.type
_entity_poly.pdbx_seq_one_letter_code
_entity_poly.pdbx_strand_id
1 'polypeptide(L)'
;MQEQVGELLTAILERNELRADDLISVWFTATPDLHSDFPAAAARALGITDVPLICAQELDITGAMERVVRVLAHVETDLSRAGIAHVYLGAAGALRKDIAQ
;
A
#
# COMPACT_ATOMS: atom_id res chain seq x y z
N MET A 1 -3.67 3.40 12.20
CA MET A 1 -2.79 2.59 11.32
C MET A 1 -3.55 1.46 10.68
N GLN A 2 -4.03 0.49 11.48
CA GLN A 2 -4.67 -0.74 10.99
C GLN A 2 -5.84 -0.49 10.03
N GLU A 3 -6.79 0.37 10.40
CA GLU A 3 -7.95 0.71 9.57
C GLU A 3 -7.55 1.29 8.20
N GLN A 4 -6.69 2.32 8.20
CA GLN A 4 -6.28 3.02 6.97
C GLN A 4 -5.42 2.14 6.04
N VAL A 5 -4.55 1.30 6.59
CA VAL A 5 -3.77 0.34 5.79
C VAL A 5 -4.68 -0.77 5.26
N GLY A 6 -5.66 -1.21 6.06
CA GLY A 6 -6.68 -2.16 5.62
C GLY A 6 -7.49 -1.62 4.45
N GLU A 7 -8.01 -0.40 4.56
CA GLU A 7 -8.73 0.29 3.49
C GLU A 7 -7.89 0.41 2.21
N LEU A 8 -6.61 0.78 2.34
CA LEU A 8 -5.67 0.85 1.21
C LEU A 8 -5.50 -0.50 0.52
N LEU A 9 -5.26 -1.58 1.27
CA LEU A 9 -5.09 -2.92 0.72
C LEU A 9 -6.37 -3.43 0.04
N THR A 10 -7.52 -3.25 0.67
CA THR A 10 -8.82 -3.59 0.07
C THR A 10 -9.02 -2.84 -1.24
N ALA A 11 -8.78 -1.53 -1.27
CA ALA A 11 -8.93 -0.74 -2.50
C ALA A 11 -7.93 -1.15 -3.61
N ILE A 12 -6.69 -1.54 -3.25
CA ILE A 12 -5.71 -2.06 -4.21
C ILE A 12 -6.23 -3.35 -4.85
N LEU A 13 -6.71 -4.29 -4.04
CA LEU A 13 -7.21 -5.57 -4.54
C LEU A 13 -8.46 -5.38 -5.41
N GLU A 14 -9.44 -4.63 -4.93
CA GLU A 14 -10.70 -4.41 -5.65
C GLU A 14 -10.51 -3.70 -6.99
N ARG A 15 -9.72 -2.62 -7.04
CA ARG A 15 -9.55 -1.83 -8.28
C ARG A 15 -8.71 -2.51 -9.34
N ASN A 16 -7.97 -3.54 -8.98
CA ASN A 16 -7.16 -4.33 -9.91
C ASN A 16 -7.74 -5.74 -10.12
N GLU A 17 -8.94 -6.02 -9.57
CA GLU A 17 -9.61 -7.32 -9.65
C GLU A 17 -8.75 -8.49 -9.13
N LEU A 18 -7.93 -8.21 -8.11
CA LEU A 18 -6.99 -9.17 -7.51
C LEU A 18 -7.59 -9.86 -6.28
N ARG A 19 -7.14 -11.08 -6.04
CA ARG A 19 -7.37 -11.87 -4.82
C ARG A 19 -6.08 -11.92 -3.99
N ALA A 20 -6.20 -12.35 -2.74
CA ALA A 20 -5.02 -12.56 -1.89
C ALA A 20 -4.02 -13.57 -2.50
N ASP A 21 -4.55 -14.61 -3.16
CA ASP A 21 -3.75 -15.67 -3.80
C ASP A 21 -2.91 -15.16 -4.99
N ASP A 22 -3.25 -13.99 -5.54
CA ASP A 22 -2.51 -13.37 -6.65
C ASP A 22 -1.29 -12.57 -6.14
N LEU A 23 -1.16 -12.37 -4.83
CA LEU A 23 -0.06 -11.62 -4.22
C LEU A 23 1.19 -12.50 -4.07
N ILE A 24 2.30 -12.05 -4.65
CA ILE A 24 3.62 -12.70 -4.49
C ILE A 24 4.32 -12.18 -3.22
N SER A 25 4.31 -10.86 -3.01
CA SER A 25 4.87 -10.21 -1.81
C SER A 25 4.38 -8.78 -1.66
N VAL A 26 4.42 -8.25 -0.43
CA VAL A 26 4.05 -6.86 -0.16
C VAL A 26 5.10 -6.15 0.68
N TRP A 27 5.54 -5.00 0.20
CA TRP A 27 6.38 -4.05 0.91
C TRP A 27 5.54 -2.91 1.46
N PHE A 28 5.77 -2.57 2.71
CA PHE A 28 5.22 -1.40 3.37
C PHE A 28 6.35 -0.44 3.71
N THR A 29 6.18 0.84 3.39
CA THR A 29 7.02 1.91 3.96
C THR A 29 6.15 2.84 4.80
N ALA A 30 6.68 3.34 5.90
CA ALA A 30 6.03 4.35 6.72
C ALA A 30 6.97 5.52 6.98
N THR A 31 6.44 6.74 7.01
CA THR A 31 7.21 7.91 7.39
C THR A 31 7.76 7.80 8.82
N PRO A 32 8.92 8.42 9.11
CA PRO A 32 9.59 8.29 10.41
C PRO A 32 8.75 8.77 11.61
N ASP A 33 7.73 9.57 11.38
CA ASP A 33 6.80 10.09 12.39
C ASP A 33 5.72 9.10 12.86
N LEU A 34 5.66 7.90 12.27
CA LEU A 34 4.69 6.85 12.60
C LEU A 34 5.33 5.74 13.46
N HIS A 35 4.91 5.66 14.72
CA HIS A 35 5.41 4.67 15.69
C HIS A 35 4.33 3.79 16.33
N SER A 36 3.08 3.92 15.87
CA SER A 36 1.92 3.32 16.55
C SER A 36 1.79 1.81 16.36
N ASP A 37 2.21 1.27 15.21
CA ASP A 37 2.04 -0.15 14.86
C ASP A 37 2.83 -0.52 13.59
N PHE A 38 2.93 -1.81 13.28
CA PHE A 38 3.41 -2.31 11.99
C PHE A 38 2.28 -2.35 10.94
N PRO A 39 2.45 -1.74 9.75
CA PRO A 39 1.45 -1.79 8.68
C PRO A 39 1.03 -3.23 8.28
N ALA A 40 1.97 -4.17 8.30
CA ALA A 40 1.72 -5.56 7.96
C ALA A 40 0.66 -6.25 8.85
N ALA A 41 0.42 -5.75 10.08
CA ALA A 41 -0.63 -6.27 10.95
C ALA A 41 -2.03 -6.11 10.32
N ALA A 42 -2.26 -5.04 9.55
CA ALA A 42 -3.51 -4.82 8.82
C ALA A 42 -3.74 -5.88 7.74
N ALA A 43 -2.70 -6.27 7.00
CA ALA A 43 -2.79 -7.32 5.99
C ALA A 43 -3.18 -8.67 6.63
N ARG A 44 -2.62 -9.00 7.80
CA ARG A 44 -2.98 -10.22 8.54
C ARG A 44 -4.45 -10.20 8.99
N ALA A 45 -4.96 -9.05 9.44
CA ALA A 45 -6.36 -8.90 9.81
C ALA A 45 -7.33 -9.07 8.62
N LEU A 46 -6.86 -8.83 7.39
CA LEU A 46 -7.61 -9.08 6.15
C LEU A 46 -7.52 -10.52 5.66
N GLY A 47 -6.86 -11.43 6.39
CA GLY A 47 -6.73 -12.84 6.01
C GLY A 47 -5.56 -13.14 5.07
N ILE A 48 -4.70 -12.16 4.78
CA ILE A 48 -3.47 -12.37 4.00
C ILE A 48 -2.43 -13.01 4.93
N THR A 49 -2.47 -14.33 5.12
CA THR A 49 -1.68 -15.03 6.16
C THR A 49 -0.42 -15.73 5.66
N ASP A 50 -0.36 -16.07 4.39
CA ASP A 50 0.69 -16.87 3.73
C ASP A 50 1.58 -16.05 2.79
N VAL A 51 1.18 -14.84 2.42
CA VAL A 51 2.00 -13.91 1.63
C VAL A 51 3.16 -13.36 2.47
N PRO A 52 4.41 -13.31 1.94
CA PRO A 52 5.54 -12.62 2.54
C PRO A 52 5.33 -11.10 2.62
N LEU A 53 5.47 -10.53 3.82
CA LEU A 53 5.30 -9.11 4.10
C LEU A 53 6.57 -8.54 4.72
N ILE A 54 6.98 -7.34 4.31
CA ILE A 54 8.10 -6.62 4.94
C ILE A 54 7.75 -5.15 5.15
N CYS A 55 8.18 -4.60 6.28
CA CYS A 55 8.06 -3.18 6.59
C CYS A 55 9.44 -2.54 6.60
N ALA A 56 9.53 -1.33 6.08
CA ALA A 56 10.71 -0.47 6.16
C ALA A 56 10.30 0.95 6.55
N GLN A 57 11.26 1.72 7.07
CA GLN A 57 11.06 3.16 7.22
C GLN A 57 11.26 3.84 5.86
N GLU A 58 10.41 4.80 5.54
CA GLU A 58 10.60 5.69 4.41
C GLU A 58 11.75 6.67 4.66
N LEU A 59 12.32 7.21 3.58
CA LEU A 59 13.26 8.33 3.65
C LEU A 59 12.65 9.52 4.42
N ASP A 60 13.48 10.12 5.27
CA ASP A 60 13.17 11.33 6.03
C ASP A 60 13.56 12.58 5.22
N ILE A 61 12.66 13.02 4.35
CA ILE A 61 12.92 14.14 3.43
C ILE A 61 12.24 15.41 3.95
N THR A 62 13.02 16.48 4.14
CA THR A 62 12.51 17.80 4.55
C THR A 62 11.38 18.29 3.65
N GLY A 63 10.22 18.59 4.24
CA GLY A 63 9.04 19.09 3.53
C GLY A 63 8.20 18.01 2.84
N ALA A 64 8.54 16.73 3.00
CA ALA A 64 7.70 15.63 2.56
C ALA A 64 6.42 15.53 3.40
N MET A 65 5.41 14.85 2.84
CA MET A 65 4.16 14.61 3.54
C MET A 65 4.37 13.67 4.74
N GLU A 66 3.91 14.13 5.90
CA GLU A 66 3.94 13.40 7.17
C GLU A 66 2.83 12.33 7.26
N ARG A 67 3.05 11.34 8.12
CA ARG A 67 2.09 10.27 8.46
C ARG A 67 1.58 9.48 7.25
N VAL A 68 2.49 9.09 6.37
CA VAL A 68 2.17 8.33 5.16
C VAL A 68 2.63 6.88 5.29
N VAL A 69 1.74 5.96 4.94
CA VAL A 69 2.10 4.57 4.66
C VAL A 69 2.00 4.35 3.14
N ARG A 70 3.02 3.73 2.55
CA ARG A 70 3.02 3.31 1.14
C ARG A 70 3.04 1.79 1.05
N VAL A 71 2.51 1.30 -0.05
CA VAL A 71 2.47 -0.12 -0.39
C VAL A 71 3.06 -0.32 -1.77
N LEU A 72 3.98 -1.28 -1.88
CA LEU A 72 4.41 -1.87 -3.15
C LEU A 72 4.07 -3.35 -3.11
N ALA A 73 3.09 -3.77 -3.90
CA ALA A 73 2.69 -5.17 -4.03
C ALA A 73 3.25 -5.75 -5.34
N HIS A 74 3.88 -6.92 -5.25
CA HIS A 74 4.19 -7.75 -6.40
C HIS A 74 3.07 -8.77 -6.57
N VAL A 75 2.52 -8.87 -7.77
CA VAL A 75 1.31 -9.66 -8.05
C VAL A 75 1.46 -10.41 -9.36
N GLU A 76 0.79 -11.55 -9.46
CA GLU A 76 0.54 -12.25 -10.72
C GLU A 76 -0.76 -11.71 -11.33
N THR A 77 -0.75 -11.22 -12.57
CA THR A 77 -1.94 -10.64 -13.20
C THR A 77 -1.83 -10.61 -14.71
N ASP A 78 -2.97 -10.76 -15.40
CA ASP A 78 -3.08 -10.57 -16.85
C ASP A 78 -3.19 -9.09 -17.25
N LEU A 79 -3.34 -8.18 -16.29
CA LEU A 79 -3.40 -6.75 -16.56
C LEU A 79 -2.07 -6.27 -17.17
N SER A 80 -2.18 -5.55 -18.28
CA SER A 80 -1.02 -4.81 -18.79
C SER A 80 -0.59 -3.75 -17.75
N ARG A 81 0.68 -3.35 -17.79
CA ARG A 81 1.19 -2.29 -16.89
C ARG A 81 0.35 -1.01 -16.93
N ALA A 82 -0.18 -0.63 -18.10
CA ALA A 82 -1.02 0.55 -18.24
C ALA A 82 -2.44 0.37 -17.68
N GLY A 83 -2.89 -0.88 -17.52
CA GLY A 83 -4.16 -1.23 -16.91
C GLY A 83 -4.13 -1.29 -15.38
N ILE A 84 -2.95 -1.17 -14.75
CA ILE A 84 -2.83 -1.19 -13.29
C ILE A 84 -3.37 0.12 -12.68
N ALA A 85 -4.32 -0.01 -11.76
CA ALA A 85 -4.89 1.08 -11.00
C ALA A 85 -4.09 1.30 -9.70
N HIS A 86 -3.18 2.28 -9.71
CA HIS A 86 -2.48 2.73 -8.49
C HIS A 86 -3.41 3.55 -7.57
N VAL A 87 -3.49 3.14 -6.30
CA VAL A 87 -4.42 3.68 -5.31
C VAL A 87 -3.74 4.70 -4.38
N TYR A 88 -4.39 5.84 -4.21
CA TYR A 88 -4.00 6.90 -3.28
C TYR A 88 -5.24 7.33 -2.51
N LEU A 89 -5.18 7.28 -1.18
CA LEU A 89 -6.29 7.62 -0.28
C LEU A 89 -5.92 8.78 0.64
N GLY A 90 -6.93 9.42 1.22
CA GLY A 90 -6.75 10.54 2.15
C GLY A 90 -5.92 11.68 1.55
N ALA A 91 -5.05 12.28 2.37
CA ALA A 91 -4.17 13.38 1.95
C ALA A 91 -3.15 12.95 0.89
N ALA A 92 -2.77 11.66 0.85
CA ALA A 92 -1.82 11.13 -0.12
C ALA A 92 -2.34 11.18 -1.57
N GLY A 93 -3.64 11.40 -1.79
CA GLY A 93 -4.18 11.73 -3.11
C GLY A 93 -3.48 12.92 -3.77
N ALA A 94 -2.93 13.87 -2.99
CA ALA A 94 -2.17 14.99 -3.53
C ALA A 94 -0.79 14.60 -4.09
N LEU A 95 -0.24 13.44 -3.71
CA LEU A 95 1.08 12.98 -4.17
C LEU A 95 1.09 12.54 -5.63
N ARG A 96 -0.07 12.30 -6.25
CA ARG A 96 -0.17 11.81 -7.63
C ARG A 96 -0.66 12.85 -8.65
N LYS A 97 -0.53 14.14 -8.33
CA LYS A 97 -0.92 15.24 -9.24
C LYS A 97 -0.09 15.32 -10.53
N ASP A 98 0.98 14.53 -10.64
CA ASP A 98 1.90 14.43 -11.78
C ASP A 98 1.48 13.41 -12.85
N ILE A 99 0.59 12.46 -12.53
CA ILE A 99 0.05 11.46 -13.48
C ILE A 99 -1.48 11.59 -13.55
N ALA A 100 -1.97 12.83 -13.65
CA ALA A 100 -3.37 13.10 -13.93
C ALA A 100 -3.79 12.33 -15.20
N GLN A 101 -4.86 11.54 -15.04
CA GLN A 101 -5.50 10.72 -16.06
C GLN A 101 -5.93 11.53 -17.29
#